data_AF-A0A1G4EET0-F1
#
_entry.id   AF-A0A1G4EET0-F1
#
_cell.length_a   1.000
_cell.length_b   1.000
_cell.length_c   1.000
_cell.angle_alpha   90.00
_cell.angle_beta   90.00
_cell.angle_gamma   90.00
#
_symmetry.space_group_name_H-M   'P 1'
#
loop_
_entity.id
_entity.type
_entity.pdbx_description
1 polymer ?
#
loop_
_entity_poly.entity_id
_entity_poly.type
_entity_poly.pdbx_seq_one_letter_code
_entity_poly.pdbx_strand_id
1 'polypeptide(L)'
;MGCSEDSKEGKYDFFDKILEYIKKADNAKIDSISGVDYSCCNSFSSIMKSKLKTEENAKSICKQFIKLHKSLTHIEEQSNDHNYKKDSSFLNYWVNTVIRENRTYDQYCIHDFTHDMENHCMISLTVYDLSELVYDIKGDDFNKINILYNLYVNYDKLKNGLSTLSEENKSSLLPYSNECNKLYRKAETMHNDQKTTFYEKLTKFTSEYKELYPEFEEKENKFSIYFKRLSDNPNNIITTSVLGSLVGLIPFMGILYKFTPMGQFFRSKNKKFAEEYGNNDDNQISLQQDRYNIKYHSVAE
;
A
#
# COMPACT_ATOMS: atom_id res chain seq x y z
N MET A 1 4.45 -9.43 24.46
CA MET A 1 5.83 -9.67 23.95
C MET A 1 5.80 -9.35 22.47
N GLY A 2 6.74 -8.57 21.96
CA GLY A 2 6.80 -8.28 20.52
C GLY A 2 7.27 -9.51 19.73
N CYS A 3 7.12 -9.47 18.41
CA CYS A 3 7.62 -10.52 17.52
C CYS A 3 9.10 -10.76 17.79
N SER A 4 9.43 -11.99 18.19
CA SER A 4 10.74 -12.36 18.73
C SER A 4 11.75 -12.78 17.66
N GLU A 5 11.34 -12.91 16.41
CA GLU A 5 12.23 -13.24 15.30
C GLU A 5 12.76 -11.98 14.62
N ASP A 6 14.07 -11.96 14.36
CA ASP A 6 14.70 -10.92 13.58
C ASP A 6 14.14 -10.93 12.16
N SER A 7 13.47 -9.83 11.77
CA SER A 7 13.01 -9.65 10.41
C SER A 7 14.16 -9.80 9.40
N LYS A 8 13.93 -10.51 8.31
CA LYS A 8 14.95 -10.80 7.29
C LYS A 8 14.76 -9.91 6.06
N GLU A 9 15.80 -9.86 5.23
CA GLU A 9 15.73 -9.12 3.96
C GLU A 9 14.69 -9.72 3.02
N GLY A 10 14.01 -8.86 2.28
CA GLY A 10 13.00 -9.27 1.32
C GLY A 10 13.60 -9.86 0.05
N LYS A 11 13.06 -11.00 -0.41
CA LYS A 11 13.46 -11.65 -1.66
C LYS A 11 12.66 -11.13 -2.85
N TYR A 12 13.33 -11.00 -4.01
CA TYR A 12 12.78 -10.44 -5.24
C TYR A 12 12.62 -11.49 -6.37
N ASP A 13 12.92 -12.77 -6.11
CA ASP A 13 12.99 -13.82 -7.12
C ASP A 13 11.69 -13.94 -7.94
N PHE A 14 10.53 -13.85 -7.28
CA PHE A 14 9.22 -13.93 -7.94
C PHE A 14 8.96 -12.85 -9.00
N PHE A 15 9.71 -11.73 -8.99
CA PHE A 15 9.55 -10.68 -10.01
C PHE A 15 9.90 -11.15 -11.43
N ASP A 16 10.64 -12.26 -11.57
CA ASP A 16 10.94 -12.84 -12.87
C ASP A 16 9.67 -13.33 -13.60
N LYS A 17 8.63 -13.70 -12.85
CA LYS A 17 7.33 -14.17 -13.35
C LYS A 17 6.18 -13.41 -12.69
N ILE A 18 6.37 -12.13 -12.39
CA ILE A 18 5.44 -11.32 -11.57
C ILE A 18 3.98 -11.37 -12.05
N LEU A 19 3.75 -11.27 -13.36
CA LEU A 19 2.40 -11.28 -13.93
C LEU A 19 1.68 -12.63 -13.71
N GLU A 20 2.43 -13.73 -13.67
CA GLU A 20 1.87 -15.05 -13.33
C GLU A 20 1.43 -15.10 -11.87
N TYR A 21 2.25 -14.60 -10.95
CA TYR A 21 1.94 -14.57 -9.52
C TYR A 21 0.80 -13.62 -9.16
N ILE A 22 0.69 -12.47 -9.85
CA ILE A 22 -0.49 -11.59 -9.72
C ILE A 22 -1.76 -12.35 -10.08
N LYS A 23 -1.77 -13.08 -11.22
CA LYS A 23 -2.91 -13.90 -11.63
C LYS A 23 -3.23 -15.00 -10.62
N LYS A 24 -2.22 -15.69 -10.08
CA LYS A 24 -2.41 -16.69 -9.02
C LYS A 24 -3.06 -16.08 -7.77
N ALA A 25 -2.60 -14.92 -7.32
CA ALA A 25 -3.17 -14.23 -6.17
C ALA A 25 -4.60 -13.72 -6.42
N ASP A 26 -4.91 -13.25 -7.63
CA ASP A 26 -6.28 -12.83 -7.98
C ASP A 26 -7.22 -14.03 -8.09
N ASN A 27 -6.78 -15.15 -8.68
CA ASN A 27 -7.55 -16.39 -8.74
C ASN A 27 -7.84 -16.95 -7.34
N ALA A 28 -6.92 -16.80 -6.39
CA ALA A 28 -7.12 -17.25 -5.02
C ALA A 28 -8.29 -16.53 -4.31
N LYS A 29 -8.64 -15.30 -4.73
CA LYS A 29 -9.77 -14.53 -4.18
C LYS A 29 -11.13 -15.02 -4.65
N ILE A 30 -11.20 -15.81 -5.73
CA ILE A 30 -12.47 -16.24 -6.35
C ILE A 30 -13.04 -17.43 -5.58
N ASP A 31 -14.27 -17.35 -5.09
CA ASP A 31 -14.88 -18.37 -4.22
C ASP A 31 -15.17 -19.74 -4.87
N SER A 32 -15.08 -19.87 -6.20
CA SER A 32 -15.72 -20.95 -6.96
C SER A 32 -14.89 -22.20 -7.24
N ILE A 33 -13.77 -22.44 -6.58
CA ILE A 33 -12.96 -23.65 -6.86
C ILE A 33 -13.56 -24.88 -6.18
N SER A 34 -14.21 -25.74 -6.98
CA SER A 34 -14.67 -27.07 -6.59
C SER A 34 -13.48 -28.00 -6.31
N GLY A 35 -13.56 -28.81 -5.24
CA GLY A 35 -12.60 -29.90 -4.97
C GLY A 35 -11.49 -29.58 -3.96
N VAL A 36 -11.50 -28.40 -3.33
CA VAL A 36 -10.60 -28.06 -2.22
C VAL A 36 -11.36 -28.13 -0.91
N ASP A 37 -10.84 -28.87 0.08
CA ASP A 37 -11.38 -28.88 1.43
C ASP A 37 -10.92 -27.63 2.21
N TYR A 38 -11.90 -26.86 2.68
CA TYR A 38 -11.72 -25.67 3.52
C TYR A 38 -12.27 -25.87 4.94
N SER A 39 -12.57 -27.10 5.33
CA SER A 39 -13.11 -27.42 6.66
C SER A 39 -12.22 -26.90 7.79
N CYS A 40 -10.90 -26.99 7.62
CA CYS A 40 -9.91 -26.47 8.55
C CYS A 40 -10.01 -24.95 8.78
N CYS A 41 -10.51 -24.19 7.80
CA CYS A 41 -10.63 -22.75 7.95
C CYS A 41 -11.66 -22.34 9.01
N ASN A 42 -12.56 -23.24 9.42
CA ASN A 42 -13.49 -22.99 10.53
C ASN A 42 -12.75 -22.94 11.88
N SER A 43 -11.84 -23.88 12.12
CA SER A 43 -11.09 -23.92 13.38
C SER A 43 -10.04 -22.81 13.42
N PHE A 44 -9.33 -22.59 12.30
CA PHE A 44 -8.43 -21.47 12.13
C PHE A 44 -9.14 -20.13 12.39
N SER A 45 -10.28 -19.86 11.73
CA SER A 45 -10.96 -18.56 11.84
C SER A 45 -11.44 -18.27 13.27
N SER A 46 -11.89 -19.30 13.99
CA SER A 46 -12.38 -19.16 15.37
C SER A 46 -11.28 -18.63 16.32
N ILE A 47 -10.05 -19.11 16.15
CA ILE A 47 -8.88 -18.66 16.94
C ILE A 47 -8.36 -17.31 16.43
N MET A 48 -8.43 -17.10 15.12
CA MET A 48 -7.82 -15.96 14.45
C MET A 48 -8.68 -14.71 14.39
N LYS A 49 -9.96 -14.79 14.73
CA LYS A 49 -10.92 -13.67 14.61
C LYS A 49 -10.50 -12.38 15.30
N SER A 50 -9.85 -12.46 16.47
CA SER A 50 -9.40 -11.28 17.22
C SER A 50 -8.12 -10.66 16.65
N LYS A 51 -7.30 -11.49 15.97
CA LYS A 51 -6.01 -11.11 15.37
C LYS A 51 -6.17 -10.58 13.94
N LEU A 52 -7.16 -11.07 13.19
CA LEU A 52 -7.43 -10.73 11.79
C LEU A 52 -8.77 -10.00 11.59
N LYS A 53 -9.10 -9.07 12.51
CA LYS A 53 -10.32 -8.24 12.53
C LYS A 53 -11.62 -8.99 12.83
N THR A 54 -12.01 -9.96 12.01
CA THR A 54 -13.25 -10.73 12.18
C THR A 54 -13.05 -12.20 11.82
N GLU A 55 -13.99 -13.05 12.24
CA GLU A 55 -13.97 -14.47 11.91
C GLU A 55 -14.16 -14.71 10.40
N GLU A 56 -15.05 -13.96 9.75
CA GLU A 56 -15.28 -14.03 8.30
C GLU A 56 -14.03 -13.64 7.53
N ASN A 57 -13.33 -12.60 7.97
CA ASN A 57 -12.08 -12.15 7.36
C ASN A 57 -10.98 -13.21 7.51
N ALA A 58 -10.80 -13.75 8.72
CA ALA A 58 -9.84 -14.83 8.98
C ALA A 58 -10.15 -16.07 8.12
N LYS A 59 -11.43 -16.45 8.00
CA LYS A 59 -11.88 -17.58 7.17
C LYS A 59 -11.63 -17.33 5.69
N SER A 60 -11.86 -16.11 5.21
CA SER A 60 -11.56 -15.70 3.82
C SER A 60 -10.07 -15.77 3.54
N ILE A 61 -9.23 -15.22 4.42
CA ILE A 61 -7.77 -15.27 4.31
C ILE A 61 -7.26 -16.72 4.27
N CYS A 62 -7.75 -17.60 5.15
CA CYS A 62 -7.39 -19.01 5.15
C CYS A 62 -7.70 -19.70 3.82
N LYS A 63 -8.91 -19.48 3.27
CA LYS A 63 -9.29 -20.05 1.98
C LYS A 63 -8.41 -19.54 0.83
N GLN A 64 -8.11 -18.24 0.82
CA GLN A 64 -7.23 -17.64 -0.18
C GLN A 64 -5.81 -18.22 -0.07
N PHE A 65 -5.29 -18.36 1.15
CA PHE A 65 -3.97 -18.94 1.38
C PHE A 65 -3.89 -20.37 0.85
N ILE A 66 -4.86 -21.25 1.17
CA ILE A 66 -4.87 -22.64 0.69
C ILE A 66 -4.89 -22.70 -0.84
N LYS A 67 -5.73 -21.88 -1.49
CA LYS A 67 -5.79 -21.81 -2.96
C LYS A 67 -4.47 -21.34 -3.56
N LEU A 68 -3.90 -20.28 -2.98
CA LEU A 68 -2.64 -19.74 -3.44
C LEU A 68 -1.53 -20.77 -3.29
N HIS A 69 -1.38 -21.36 -2.11
CA HIS A 69 -0.40 -22.40 -1.81
C HIS A 69 -0.45 -23.55 -2.83
N LYS A 70 -1.65 -24.10 -3.09
CA LYS A 70 -1.85 -25.16 -4.09
C LYS A 70 -1.50 -24.76 -5.53
N SER A 71 -1.51 -23.45 -5.85
CA SER A 71 -1.11 -22.94 -7.16
C SER A 71 0.41 -22.74 -7.31
N LEU A 72 1.15 -22.84 -6.20
CA LEU A 72 2.62 -22.69 -6.13
C LEU A 72 3.25 -24.09 -6.13
N THR A 73 3.24 -24.73 -7.30
CA THR A 73 3.54 -26.15 -7.47
C THR A 73 4.97 -26.56 -7.15
N HIS A 74 5.92 -25.62 -7.09
CA HIS A 74 7.32 -25.94 -6.87
C HIS A 74 7.73 -25.84 -5.39
N ILE A 75 6.81 -25.53 -4.48
CA ILE A 75 7.10 -25.45 -3.03
C ILE A 75 7.46 -26.82 -2.45
N GLU A 76 6.90 -27.90 -3.02
CA GLU A 76 7.19 -29.29 -2.62
C GLU A 76 8.48 -29.84 -3.26
N GLU A 77 9.07 -29.11 -4.21
CA GLU A 77 10.29 -29.50 -4.92
C GLU A 77 11.54 -28.96 -4.19
N GLN A 78 12.64 -29.73 -4.23
CA GLN A 78 13.87 -29.49 -3.44
C GLN A 78 14.41 -28.05 -3.51
N SER A 79 15.01 -27.60 -2.39
CA SER A 79 15.33 -26.21 -2.04
C SER A 79 16.26 -25.41 -2.97
N ASN A 80 16.90 -26.05 -3.96
CA ASN A 80 17.86 -25.38 -4.85
C ASN A 80 17.29 -25.00 -6.23
N ASP A 81 16.06 -25.40 -6.57
CA ASP A 81 15.46 -25.03 -7.85
C ASP A 81 15.11 -23.53 -7.93
N HIS A 82 15.27 -22.95 -9.11
CA HIS A 82 14.91 -21.57 -9.38
C HIS A 82 13.40 -21.33 -9.28
N ASN A 83 12.55 -22.30 -9.64
CA ASN A 83 11.10 -22.11 -9.48
C ASN A 83 10.69 -22.24 -8.01
N TYR A 84 11.30 -23.15 -7.23
CA TYR A 84 11.11 -23.20 -5.77
C TYR A 84 11.40 -21.84 -5.11
N LYS A 85 12.52 -21.17 -5.46
CA LYS A 85 12.87 -19.84 -4.92
C LYS A 85 11.83 -18.77 -5.27
N LYS A 86 11.27 -18.82 -6.48
CA LYS A 86 10.23 -17.89 -6.94
C LYS A 86 8.92 -18.12 -6.20
N ASP A 87 8.47 -19.36 -6.12
CA ASP A 87 7.22 -19.73 -5.43
C ASP A 87 7.29 -19.41 -3.93
N SER A 88 8.38 -19.79 -3.25
CA SER A 88 8.58 -19.50 -1.82
C SER A 88 8.71 -18.00 -1.53
N SER A 89 9.47 -17.24 -2.34
CA SER A 89 9.59 -15.79 -2.16
C SER A 89 8.25 -15.07 -2.36
N PHE A 90 7.42 -15.52 -3.30
CA PHE A 90 6.09 -14.97 -3.50
C PHE A 90 5.15 -15.29 -2.33
N LEU A 91 5.14 -16.54 -1.86
CA LEU A 91 4.31 -16.94 -0.72
C LEU A 91 4.65 -16.11 0.51
N ASN A 92 5.96 -15.94 0.80
CA ASN A 92 6.42 -15.13 1.91
C ASN A 92 5.95 -13.66 1.81
N TYR A 93 6.10 -13.06 0.63
CA TYR A 93 5.62 -11.70 0.37
C TYR A 93 4.10 -11.59 0.57
N TRP A 94 3.32 -12.53 0.02
CA TRP A 94 1.87 -12.51 0.11
C TRP A 94 1.39 -12.57 1.57
N VAL A 95 1.96 -13.46 2.39
CA VAL A 95 1.61 -13.55 3.81
C VAL A 95 1.95 -12.24 4.53
N ASN A 96 3.14 -11.69 4.29
CA ASN A 96 3.52 -10.40 4.88
C ASN A 96 2.52 -9.28 4.56
N THR A 97 2.06 -9.20 3.31
CA THR A 97 1.04 -8.23 2.89
C THR A 97 -0.27 -8.43 3.63
N VAL A 98 -0.79 -9.66 3.63
CA VAL A 98 -2.08 -9.97 4.26
C VAL A 98 -2.05 -9.63 5.75
N ILE A 99 -0.98 -9.99 6.46
CA ILE A 99 -0.89 -9.74 7.90
C ILE A 99 -0.73 -8.25 8.19
N ARG A 100 0.10 -7.52 7.43
CA ARG A 100 0.27 -6.07 7.62
C ARG A 100 -1.01 -5.29 7.35
N GLU A 101 -1.84 -5.74 6.40
CA GLU A 101 -3.13 -5.09 6.08
C GLU A 101 -4.26 -5.45 7.06
N ASN A 102 -4.16 -6.60 7.73
CA ASN A 102 -5.28 -7.16 8.50
C ASN A 102 -5.03 -7.31 10.00
N ARG A 103 -3.80 -7.22 10.49
CA ARG A 103 -3.53 -7.33 11.92
C ARG A 103 -4.16 -6.17 12.70
N THR A 104 -4.75 -6.50 13.84
CA THR A 104 -5.37 -5.54 14.76
C THR A 104 -4.38 -4.98 15.78
N TYR A 105 -3.31 -5.73 16.06
CA TYR A 105 -2.27 -5.35 17.02
C TYR A 105 -0.89 -5.64 16.42
N ASP A 106 0.09 -4.78 16.71
CA ASP A 106 1.46 -4.94 16.23
C ASP A 106 2.19 -6.16 16.80
N GLN A 107 1.64 -6.79 17.83
CA GLN A 107 2.22 -7.96 18.50
C GLN A 107 1.92 -9.28 17.78
N TYR A 108 1.04 -9.29 16.77
CA TYR A 108 0.74 -10.51 16.02
C TYR A 108 1.72 -10.72 14.87
N CYS A 109 2.40 -11.85 14.90
CA CYS A 109 3.58 -12.10 14.10
C CYS A 109 3.29 -12.98 12.89
N ILE A 110 4.16 -12.88 11.88
CA ILE A 110 4.10 -13.73 10.70
C ILE A 110 4.25 -15.22 11.08
N HIS A 111 5.14 -15.52 12.02
CA HIS A 111 5.31 -16.88 12.55
C HIS A 111 4.01 -17.42 13.18
N ASP A 112 3.32 -16.64 14.00
CA ASP A 112 2.08 -17.09 14.65
C ASP A 112 1.02 -17.48 13.60
N PHE A 113 0.94 -16.71 12.50
CA PHE A 113 0.06 -17.03 11.38
C PHE A 113 0.39 -18.35 10.73
N THR A 114 1.67 -18.58 10.43
CA THR A 114 2.11 -19.77 9.73
C THR A 114 1.93 -21.00 10.61
N HIS A 115 2.24 -20.88 11.90
CA HIS A 115 2.05 -21.93 12.89
C HIS A 115 0.55 -22.30 13.06
N ASP A 116 -0.32 -21.30 13.20
CA ASP A 116 -1.77 -21.53 13.30
C ASP A 116 -2.32 -22.13 11.98
N MET A 117 -1.82 -21.70 10.81
CA MET A 117 -2.18 -22.30 9.53
C MET A 117 -1.73 -23.76 9.40
N GLU A 118 -0.50 -24.09 9.79
CA GLU A 118 0.02 -25.47 9.79
C GLU A 118 -0.82 -26.35 10.71
N ASN A 119 -1.00 -25.96 11.97
CA ASN A 119 -1.71 -26.77 12.96
C ASN A 119 -3.15 -27.08 12.55
N HIS A 120 -3.85 -26.12 11.95
CA HIS A 120 -5.24 -26.29 11.59
C HIS A 120 -5.42 -26.90 10.20
N CYS A 121 -4.57 -26.55 9.24
CA CYS A 121 -4.75 -26.86 7.82
C CYS A 121 -3.65 -27.76 7.22
N MET A 122 -2.83 -28.44 8.04
CA MET A 122 -1.73 -29.32 7.61
C MET A 122 -2.11 -30.22 6.41
N ILE A 123 -3.24 -30.94 6.52
CA ILE A 123 -3.71 -31.87 5.48
C ILE A 123 -4.02 -31.14 4.16
N SER A 124 -4.59 -29.92 4.24
CA SER A 124 -4.93 -29.13 3.07
C SER A 124 -3.72 -28.48 2.40
N LEU A 125 -2.61 -28.30 3.14
CA LEU A 125 -1.40 -27.62 2.67
C LEU A 125 -0.33 -28.58 2.16
N THR A 126 -0.39 -29.88 2.49
CA THR A 126 0.60 -30.90 2.06
C THR A 126 2.07 -30.52 2.29
N VAL A 127 2.34 -29.57 3.18
CA VAL A 127 3.67 -29.03 3.45
C VAL A 127 4.04 -29.26 4.92
N TYR A 128 5.26 -29.74 5.10
CA TYR A 128 5.99 -29.72 6.36
C TYR A 128 6.80 -28.41 6.37
N ASP A 129 6.74 -27.66 7.46
CA ASP A 129 7.60 -26.50 7.72
C ASP A 129 7.32 -25.24 6.86
N LEU A 130 6.05 -24.85 6.71
CA LEU A 130 5.64 -23.53 6.21
C LEU A 130 6.31 -22.38 6.99
N SER A 131 6.56 -22.59 8.28
CA SER A 131 7.33 -21.69 9.14
C SER A 131 8.78 -21.46 8.67
N GLU A 132 9.38 -22.36 7.88
CA GLU A 132 10.70 -22.14 7.25
C GLU A 132 10.61 -21.29 5.96
N LEU A 133 9.47 -21.37 5.26
CA LEU A 133 9.23 -20.66 4.00
C LEU A 133 8.87 -19.20 4.22
N VAL A 134 8.20 -18.90 5.34
CA VAL A 134 7.54 -17.62 5.58
C VAL A 134 8.11 -16.98 6.85
N TYR A 135 8.60 -15.76 6.70
CA TYR A 135 9.29 -14.99 7.74
C TYR A 135 8.91 -13.52 7.65
N ASP A 136 9.10 -12.75 8.73
CA ASP A 136 8.84 -11.30 8.69
C ASP A 136 9.87 -10.57 7.82
N ILE A 137 9.38 -9.84 6.82
CA ILE A 137 10.23 -9.03 5.94
C ILE A 137 10.50 -7.68 6.61
N LYS A 138 11.76 -7.25 6.64
CA LYS A 138 12.15 -5.92 7.13
C LYS A 138 11.27 -4.83 6.52
N GLY A 139 10.78 -3.89 7.34
CA GLY A 139 9.79 -2.90 6.91
C GLY A 139 10.17 -2.11 5.66
N ASP A 140 11.44 -1.68 5.56
CA ASP A 140 11.94 -0.93 4.40
C ASP A 140 11.98 -1.79 3.12
N ASP A 141 12.38 -3.05 3.23
CA ASP A 141 12.41 -3.98 2.10
C ASP A 141 10.98 -4.37 1.68
N PHE A 142 10.09 -4.61 2.64
CA PHE A 142 8.67 -4.86 2.37
C PHE A 142 8.05 -3.68 1.61
N ASN A 143 8.31 -2.44 2.05
CA ASN A 143 7.79 -1.24 1.39
C ASN A 143 8.26 -1.14 -0.07
N LYS A 144 9.53 -1.44 -0.34
CA LYS A 144 10.09 -1.48 -1.69
C LYS A 144 9.44 -2.56 -2.56
N ILE A 145 9.37 -3.79 -2.07
CA ILE A 145 8.75 -4.92 -2.77
C ILE A 145 7.26 -4.63 -3.06
N ASN A 146 6.54 -4.11 -2.06
CA ASN A 146 5.12 -3.80 -2.19
C ASN A 146 4.85 -2.70 -3.24
N ILE A 147 5.71 -1.68 -3.33
CA ILE A 147 5.59 -0.67 -4.40
C ILE A 147 5.77 -1.29 -5.78
N LEU A 148 6.81 -2.12 -5.96
CA LEU A 148 7.03 -2.81 -7.25
C LEU A 148 5.88 -3.76 -7.60
N TYR A 149 5.37 -4.52 -6.63
CA TYR A 149 4.22 -5.39 -6.84
C TYR A 149 3.00 -4.59 -7.33
N ASN A 150 2.68 -3.48 -6.66
CA ASN A 150 1.53 -2.64 -7.04
C ASN A 150 1.74 -1.90 -8.37
N LEU A 151 2.98 -1.55 -8.73
CA LEU A 151 3.31 -1.07 -10.07
C LEU A 151 2.93 -2.11 -11.13
N TYR A 152 3.31 -3.38 -10.92
CA TYR A 152 2.97 -4.47 -11.83
C TYR A 152 1.48 -4.81 -11.88
N VAL A 153 0.76 -4.72 -10.75
CA VAL A 153 -0.70 -4.89 -10.72
C VAL A 153 -1.40 -3.86 -11.62
N ASN A 154 -1.00 -2.58 -11.51
CA ASN A 154 -1.59 -1.53 -12.34
C ASN A 154 -1.14 -1.63 -13.80
N TYR A 155 0.11 -2.03 -14.05
CA TYR A 155 0.60 -2.31 -15.40
C TYR A 155 -0.16 -3.44 -16.10
N ASP A 156 -0.45 -4.55 -15.41
CA ASP A 156 -1.21 -5.67 -16.01
C ASP A 156 -2.62 -5.21 -16.42
N LYS A 157 -3.29 -4.41 -15.58
CA LYS A 157 -4.60 -3.83 -15.90
C LYS A 157 -4.55 -2.88 -17.09
N LEU A 158 -3.51 -2.05 -17.19
CA LEU A 158 -3.30 -1.18 -18.34
C LEU A 158 -3.07 -2.02 -19.61
N LYS A 159 -2.10 -2.93 -19.58
CA LYS A 159 -1.73 -3.78 -20.72
C LYS A 159 -2.92 -4.57 -21.26
N ASN A 160 -3.68 -5.23 -20.38
CA ASN A 160 -4.84 -6.02 -20.80
C ASN A 160 -6.01 -5.13 -21.25
N GLY A 161 -6.19 -3.98 -20.59
CA GLY A 161 -7.27 -3.04 -20.87
C GLY A 161 -7.14 -2.30 -22.20
N LEU A 162 -5.92 -1.94 -22.63
CA LEU A 162 -5.70 -1.12 -23.82
C LEU A 162 -6.31 -1.70 -25.10
N SER A 163 -6.18 -3.01 -25.28
CA SER A 163 -6.71 -3.72 -26.44
C SER A 163 -8.24 -3.67 -26.54
N THR A 164 -8.93 -3.52 -25.40
CA THR A 164 -10.41 -3.51 -25.29
C THR A 164 -10.98 -2.12 -25.07
N LEU A 165 -10.14 -1.09 -25.10
CA LEU A 165 -10.54 0.29 -24.89
C LEU A 165 -11.39 0.79 -26.07
N SER A 166 -12.52 1.42 -25.75
CA SER A 166 -13.54 1.95 -26.65
C SER A 166 -14.05 3.30 -26.11
N GLU A 167 -14.87 4.00 -26.89
CA GLU A 167 -15.52 5.23 -26.44
C GLU A 167 -16.35 5.05 -25.17
N GLU A 168 -17.00 3.89 -25.02
CA GLU A 168 -17.87 3.57 -23.88
C GLU A 168 -17.10 3.41 -22.56
N ASN A 169 -15.85 2.95 -22.63
CA ASN A 169 -15.03 2.66 -21.44
C ASN A 169 -13.71 3.46 -21.41
N LYS A 170 -13.57 4.52 -22.21
CA LYS A 170 -12.30 5.25 -22.41
C LYS A 170 -11.65 5.81 -21.13
N SER A 171 -12.41 6.04 -20.07
CA SER A 171 -11.90 6.53 -18.78
C SER A 171 -11.50 5.41 -17.80
N SER A 172 -11.83 4.15 -18.10
CA SER A 172 -11.68 3.01 -17.18
C SER A 172 -10.22 2.72 -16.80
N LEU A 173 -9.27 3.12 -17.64
CA LEU A 173 -7.84 2.87 -17.45
C LEU A 173 -7.08 4.01 -16.77
N LEU A 174 -7.69 5.20 -16.68
CA LEU A 174 -7.07 6.38 -16.05
C LEU A 174 -6.66 6.15 -14.59
N PRO A 175 -7.47 5.48 -13.74
CA PRO A 175 -7.07 5.19 -12.36
C PRO A 175 -5.77 4.40 -12.28
N TYR A 176 -5.58 3.40 -13.15
CA TYR A 176 -4.39 2.56 -13.15
C TYR A 176 -3.15 3.32 -13.65
N SER A 177 -3.30 4.15 -14.69
CA SER A 177 -2.22 5.02 -15.16
C SER A 177 -1.79 6.03 -14.08
N ASN A 178 -2.76 6.64 -13.40
CA ASN A 178 -2.50 7.56 -12.29
C ASN A 178 -1.77 6.88 -11.12
N GLU A 179 -2.20 5.67 -10.73
CA GLU A 179 -1.57 4.96 -9.63
C GLU A 179 -0.17 4.48 -10.01
N CYS A 180 0.06 4.01 -11.25
CA CYS A 180 1.41 3.73 -11.75
C CYS A 180 2.34 4.94 -11.63
N ASN A 181 1.93 6.11 -12.14
CA ASN A 181 2.73 7.33 -12.07
C ASN A 181 3.05 7.72 -10.61
N LYS A 182 2.05 7.67 -9.72
CA LYS A 182 2.20 7.99 -8.30
C LYS A 182 3.18 7.03 -7.59
N LEU A 183 3.00 5.73 -7.77
CA LEU A 183 3.86 4.71 -7.16
C LEU A 183 5.29 4.77 -7.71
N TYR A 184 5.43 5.04 -9.01
CA TYR A 184 6.73 5.13 -9.67
C TYR A 184 7.54 6.31 -9.13
N ARG A 185 6.94 7.49 -8.99
CA ARG A 185 7.59 8.65 -8.37
C ARG A 185 8.01 8.37 -6.92
N LYS A 186 7.18 7.63 -6.17
CA LYS A 186 7.57 7.19 -4.82
C LYS A 186 8.77 6.23 -4.86
N ALA A 187 8.79 5.30 -5.81
CA ALA A 187 9.92 4.38 -6.00
C ALA A 187 11.21 5.14 -6.34
N GLU A 188 11.14 6.17 -7.18
CA GLU A 188 12.28 7.02 -7.55
C GLU A 188 12.86 7.80 -6.35
N THR A 189 12.06 8.12 -5.33
CA THR A 189 12.59 8.77 -4.11
C THR A 189 13.32 7.81 -3.16
N MET A 190 13.17 6.49 -3.33
CA MET A 190 13.82 5.48 -2.48
C MET A 190 15.26 5.17 -2.91
N HIS A 191 15.86 6.08 -3.66
CA HIS A 191 17.10 5.88 -4.41
C HIS A 191 18.33 6.03 -3.49
N ASN A 192 18.57 5.01 -2.66
CA ASN A 192 19.74 5.00 -1.78
C ASN A 192 20.99 4.42 -2.46
N ASP A 193 20.84 3.53 -3.47
CA ASP A 193 21.94 3.02 -4.31
C ASP A 193 21.39 2.43 -5.64
N GLN A 194 22.01 2.80 -6.77
CA GLN A 194 21.73 2.30 -8.13
C GLN A 194 22.08 0.83 -8.33
N LYS A 195 22.85 0.20 -7.43
CA LYS A 195 23.26 -1.20 -7.52
C LYS A 195 22.38 -2.16 -6.72
N THR A 196 21.23 -1.70 -6.22
CA THR A 196 20.33 -2.56 -5.45
C THR A 196 19.43 -3.39 -6.35
N THR A 197 19.10 -4.61 -5.91
CA THR A 197 18.10 -5.48 -6.58
C THR A 197 16.78 -4.75 -6.82
N PHE A 198 16.37 -3.88 -5.88
CA PHE A 198 15.20 -3.02 -6.06
C PHE A 198 15.30 -2.13 -7.30
N TYR A 199 16.44 -1.45 -7.48
CA TYR A 199 16.65 -0.57 -8.63
C TYR A 199 16.66 -1.36 -9.94
N GLU A 200 17.33 -2.51 -9.98
CA GLU A 200 17.33 -3.39 -11.16
C GLU A 200 15.90 -3.81 -11.57
N LYS A 201 15.06 -4.20 -10.60
CA LYS A 201 13.66 -4.55 -10.85
C LYS A 201 12.83 -3.32 -11.26
N LEU A 202 13.08 -2.14 -10.69
CA LEU A 202 12.41 -0.89 -11.09
C LEU A 202 12.79 -0.46 -12.51
N THR A 203 14.06 -0.60 -12.90
CA THR A 203 14.54 -0.33 -14.27
C THR A 203 13.87 -1.27 -15.27
N LYS A 204 13.76 -2.56 -14.94
CA LYS A 204 13.02 -3.53 -15.76
C LYS A 204 11.56 -3.11 -15.95
N PHE A 205 10.85 -2.80 -14.86
CA PHE A 205 9.48 -2.27 -14.93
C PHE A 205 9.38 -1.03 -15.82
N THR A 206 10.33 -0.10 -15.69
CA THR A 206 10.36 1.14 -16.48
C THR A 206 10.45 0.85 -17.97
N SER A 207 11.28 -0.12 -18.37
CA SER A 207 11.40 -0.55 -19.76
C SER A 207 10.08 -1.14 -20.26
N GLU A 208 9.51 -2.09 -19.53
CA GLU A 208 8.27 -2.79 -19.90
C GLU A 208 7.06 -1.83 -19.97
N TYR A 209 7.01 -0.81 -19.10
CA TYR A 209 5.94 0.19 -19.14
C TYR A 209 6.06 1.13 -20.35
N LYS A 210 7.28 1.52 -20.73
CA LYS A 210 7.53 2.38 -21.91
C LYS A 210 7.14 1.71 -23.22
N GLU A 211 7.15 0.38 -23.28
CA GLU A 211 6.65 -0.38 -24.43
C GLU A 211 5.15 -0.13 -24.69
N LEU A 212 4.38 0.33 -23.69
CA LEU A 212 2.96 0.68 -23.87
C LEU A 212 2.76 2.08 -24.49
N TYR A 213 3.79 2.91 -24.61
CA TYR A 213 3.64 4.31 -25.06
C TYR A 213 3.08 4.45 -26.47
N PRO A 214 3.51 3.67 -27.48
CA PRO A 214 2.92 3.76 -28.82
C PRO A 214 1.42 3.47 -28.82
N GLU A 215 0.97 2.46 -28.06
CA GLU A 215 -0.45 2.12 -27.94
C GLU A 215 -1.20 3.18 -27.13
N PHE A 216 -0.61 3.75 -26.07
CA PHE A 216 -1.18 4.92 -25.39
C PHE A 216 -1.42 6.06 -26.37
N GLU A 217 -0.42 6.45 -27.16
CA GLU A 217 -0.54 7.56 -28.10
C GLU A 217 -1.64 7.34 -29.14
N GLU A 218 -1.79 6.12 -29.66
CA GLU A 218 -2.89 5.77 -30.55
C GLU A 218 -4.26 5.98 -29.85
N LYS A 219 -4.40 5.48 -28.62
CA LYS A 219 -5.66 5.52 -27.86
C LYS A 219 -5.98 6.93 -27.36
N GLU A 220 -4.97 7.70 -26.94
CA GLU A 220 -5.09 9.11 -26.54
C GLU A 220 -5.71 9.92 -27.69
N ASN A 221 -5.15 9.78 -28.90
CA ASN A 221 -5.65 10.47 -30.09
C ASN A 221 -7.05 9.99 -30.49
N LYS A 222 -7.29 8.68 -30.46
CA LYS A 222 -8.56 8.09 -30.90
C LYS A 222 -9.74 8.46 -30.00
N PHE A 223 -9.53 8.46 -28.68
CA PHE A 223 -10.61 8.63 -27.69
C PHE A 223 -10.55 9.97 -26.96
N SER A 224 -9.57 10.81 -27.27
CA SER A 224 -9.31 12.09 -26.61
C SER A 224 -9.14 11.96 -25.09
N ILE A 225 -8.32 10.98 -24.67
CA ILE A 225 -7.95 10.72 -23.28
C ILE A 225 -6.45 11.01 -23.05
N TYR A 226 -6.02 11.09 -21.79
CA TYR A 226 -4.62 11.33 -21.43
C TYR A 226 -4.11 10.30 -20.42
N PHE A 227 -3.10 9.54 -20.80
CA PHE A 227 -2.37 8.60 -19.95
C PHE A 227 -1.11 9.26 -19.41
N LYS A 228 -0.85 9.10 -18.11
CA LYS A 228 0.37 9.59 -17.48
C LYS A 228 1.55 8.71 -17.85
N ARG A 229 2.57 9.29 -18.48
CA ARG A 229 3.86 8.61 -18.65
C ARG A 229 4.62 8.63 -17.32
N LEU A 230 5.62 7.75 -17.18
CA LEU A 230 6.36 7.59 -15.93
C LEU A 230 7.20 8.83 -15.59
N SER A 231 7.73 9.50 -16.62
CA SER A 231 8.55 10.70 -16.50
C SER A 231 7.79 12.00 -16.81
N ASP A 232 6.46 11.95 -16.95
CA ASP A 232 5.66 13.18 -17.10
C ASP A 232 5.70 13.92 -15.76
N ASN A 233 6.71 14.79 -15.64
CA ASN A 233 6.78 15.76 -14.58
C ASN A 233 5.55 16.66 -14.74
N PRO A 234 4.66 16.82 -13.73
CA PRO A 234 3.48 17.67 -13.86
C PRO A 234 3.80 19.14 -14.19
N ASN A 235 5.08 19.54 -14.13
CA ASN A 235 5.56 20.85 -14.56
C ASN A 235 5.64 21.01 -16.08
N ASN A 236 5.42 19.95 -16.87
CA ASN A 236 5.57 19.97 -18.34
C ASN A 236 4.24 19.79 -19.09
N ILE A 237 3.08 19.97 -18.42
CA ILE A 237 1.80 20.12 -19.13
C ILE A 237 1.73 21.56 -19.66
N ILE A 238 2.47 21.84 -20.73
CA ILE A 238 2.21 23.00 -21.58
C ILE A 238 1.04 22.59 -22.47
N THR A 239 -0.16 23.01 -22.06
CA THR A 239 -1.35 23.12 -22.89
C THR A 239 -1.05 24.04 -24.08
N THR A 240 -0.69 23.49 -25.23
CA THR A 240 -0.73 24.20 -26.52
C THR A 240 -1.83 23.64 -27.40
N SER A 241 -3.07 23.96 -27.04
CA SER A 241 -4.18 24.01 -28.00
C SER A 241 -5.25 25.01 -27.57
N VAL A 242 -4.88 26.27 -27.29
CA VAL A 242 -5.84 27.38 -27.31
C VAL A 242 -5.19 28.59 -27.97
N LEU A 243 -4.99 28.49 -29.28
CA LEU A 243 -4.97 29.66 -30.16
C LEU A 243 -6.25 29.61 -30.99
N GLY A 244 -7.33 30.07 -30.39
CA GLY A 244 -8.62 30.20 -31.07
C GLY A 244 -9.76 30.31 -30.09
N SER A 245 -10.34 31.51 -30.01
CA SER A 245 -11.71 31.79 -29.53
C SER A 245 -12.01 31.55 -28.05
N LEU A 246 -11.88 32.58 -27.21
CA LEU A 246 -13.01 33.50 -26.95
C LEU A 246 -12.67 34.51 -25.85
N VAL A 247 -12.58 35.75 -26.27
CA VAL A 247 -12.83 36.93 -25.45
C VAL A 247 -14.24 36.83 -24.85
N GLY A 248 -14.34 36.93 -23.53
CA GLY A 248 -15.59 37.26 -22.84
C GLY A 248 -16.23 36.14 -22.02
N LEU A 249 -15.85 36.05 -20.73
CA LEU A 249 -16.76 35.97 -19.57
C LEU A 249 -15.98 35.68 -18.28
N ILE A 250 -15.45 36.73 -17.66
CA ILE A 250 -15.22 36.78 -16.21
C ILE A 250 -15.80 38.13 -15.79
N PRO A 251 -16.93 38.15 -15.04
CA PRO A 251 -16.83 37.93 -13.60
C PRO A 251 -18.06 37.24 -12.97
N PHE A 252 -17.96 35.96 -12.64
CA PHE A 252 -18.93 35.29 -11.75
C PHE A 252 -18.32 34.75 -10.43
N MET A 253 -17.01 34.92 -10.22
CA MET A 253 -16.33 34.54 -8.96
C MET A 253 -16.75 35.41 -7.76
N GLY A 254 -17.28 36.61 -7.97
CA GLY A 254 -17.69 37.51 -6.88
C GLY A 254 -19.01 37.15 -6.19
N ILE A 255 -19.89 36.38 -6.85
CA ILE A 255 -21.24 36.09 -6.35
C ILE A 255 -21.28 34.75 -5.58
N LEU A 256 -20.43 33.78 -5.95
CA LEU A 256 -20.41 32.46 -5.30
C LEU A 256 -19.70 32.44 -3.94
N TYR A 257 -18.85 33.42 -3.64
CA TYR A 257 -18.24 33.56 -2.30
C TYR A 257 -19.26 33.91 -1.20
N LYS A 258 -20.41 34.53 -1.55
CA LYS A 258 -21.38 35.02 -0.56
C LYS A 258 -22.47 33.99 -0.17
N PHE A 259 -22.59 32.86 -0.89
CA PHE A 259 -23.74 31.94 -0.73
C PHE A 259 -23.42 30.44 -0.68
N THR A 260 -22.16 30.06 -0.44
CA THR A 260 -21.80 28.63 -0.26
C THR A 260 -21.26 28.38 1.16
N PRO A 261 -21.79 27.38 1.91
CA PRO A 261 -21.40 27.08 3.30
C PRO A 261 -20.03 26.39 3.42
N MET A 262 -19.12 26.65 2.48
CA MET A 262 -17.71 26.25 2.51
C MET A 262 -16.77 27.45 2.72
N GLY A 263 -17.28 28.69 2.69
CA GLY A 263 -16.51 29.93 2.95
C GLY A 263 -16.22 30.22 4.43
N GLN A 264 -16.81 29.47 5.37
CA GLN A 264 -16.52 29.58 6.81
C GLN A 264 -15.48 28.58 7.31
N PHE A 265 -15.07 27.60 6.49
CA PHE A 265 -14.16 26.53 6.90
C PHE A 265 -12.66 26.90 6.75
N PHE A 266 -12.34 27.96 5.99
CA PHE A 266 -10.96 28.45 5.78
C PHE A 266 -10.62 29.75 6.52
N ARG A 267 -11.41 30.11 7.55
CA ARG A 267 -11.01 31.13 8.52
C ARG A 267 -10.34 30.44 9.70
N SER A 268 -9.14 29.93 9.50
CA SER A 268 -8.31 29.40 10.58
C SER A 268 -8.03 30.53 11.58
N LYS A 269 -8.39 30.30 12.85
CA LYS A 269 -7.85 31.07 13.96
C LYS A 269 -6.38 30.70 14.10
N ASN A 270 -5.51 31.47 13.46
CA ASN A 270 -4.12 31.63 13.86
C ASN A 270 -3.77 33.12 13.78
N LYS A 271 -3.89 33.81 14.91
CA LYS A 271 -3.24 35.09 15.15
C LYS A 271 -2.90 35.20 16.63
N LYS A 272 -1.63 35.00 16.97
CA LYS A 272 -0.80 36.01 17.67
C LYS A 272 0.54 35.40 18.12
N PHE A 273 1.53 35.53 17.26
CA PHE A 273 2.94 35.85 17.56
C PHE A 273 3.47 36.43 16.24
N ALA A 274 4.16 37.56 16.12
CA ALA A 274 4.76 38.52 17.04
C ALA A 274 4.15 39.93 16.77
N GLU A 275 4.58 41.08 17.26
CA GLU A 275 5.82 41.60 17.84
C GLU A 275 5.46 43.04 18.30
N GLU A 276 6.17 43.62 19.27
CA GLU A 276 6.79 44.96 19.15
C GLU A 276 7.19 45.54 20.52
N TYR A 277 8.52 45.74 20.62
CA TYR A 277 9.25 46.87 21.21
C TYR A 277 9.05 47.31 22.66
N GLY A 278 10.17 47.36 23.39
CA GLY A 278 10.32 48.17 24.60
C GLY A 278 11.56 47.86 25.42
N ASN A 279 12.68 48.46 25.03
CA ASN A 279 14.00 48.51 25.66
C ASN A 279 14.08 48.59 27.21
N ASN A 280 15.25 48.14 27.67
CA ASN A 280 16.09 48.61 28.79
C ASN A 280 15.93 47.99 30.19
N ASP A 281 17.06 47.40 30.58
CA ASP A 281 17.84 47.63 31.79
C ASP A 281 17.27 47.30 33.19
N ASP A 282 18.09 46.48 33.84
CA ASP A 282 18.55 46.59 35.22
C ASP A 282 17.72 46.07 36.39
N ASN A 283 18.51 45.44 37.28
CA ASN A 283 18.35 45.27 38.72
C ASN A 283 17.50 44.10 39.23
N GLN A 284 18.24 43.03 39.56
CA GLN A 284 18.51 42.60 40.94
C GLN A 284 17.53 43.15 42.02
N ILE A 285 16.93 42.27 42.82
CA ILE A 285 16.95 42.28 44.30
C ILE A 285 15.87 41.33 44.88
N SER A 286 16.32 40.55 45.86
CA SER A 286 15.65 39.68 46.82
C SER A 286 14.66 40.37 47.77
N LEU A 287 14.02 39.57 48.65
CA LEU A 287 13.36 39.88 49.95
C LEU A 287 11.81 39.80 49.88
N GLN A 288 11.19 38.76 50.45
CA GLN A 288 10.90 38.45 51.87
C GLN A 288 9.46 38.84 52.26
N GLN A 289 8.76 37.86 52.87
CA GLN A 289 7.72 37.98 53.93
C GLN A 289 6.42 38.72 53.57
N ASP A 290 5.21 38.35 54.02
CA ASP A 290 4.73 37.82 55.31
C ASP A 290 3.28 37.29 55.08
N ARG A 291 2.90 36.10 55.56
CA ARG A 291 2.07 35.79 56.77
C ARG A 291 0.52 35.74 56.64
N TYR A 292 0.00 34.58 57.09
CA TYR A 292 -1.30 34.23 57.73
C TYR A 292 -2.63 34.23 56.95
N ASN A 293 -3.29 33.05 56.84
CA ASN A 293 -4.29 32.59 57.83
C ASN A 293 -4.86 31.19 57.52
N ILE A 294 -5.09 30.43 58.60
CA ILE A 294 -5.61 29.05 58.68
C ILE A 294 -7.14 29.08 58.86
N LYS A 295 -7.88 28.12 58.27
CA LYS A 295 -8.90 27.34 59.00
C LYS A 295 -9.39 26.11 58.21
N TYR A 296 -9.07 24.94 58.75
CA TYR A 296 -9.78 23.69 58.51
C TYR A 296 -11.05 23.65 59.36
N HIS A 297 -12.12 23.05 58.83
CA HIS A 297 -13.16 22.44 59.64
C HIS A 297 -13.34 20.99 59.20
N SER A 298 -12.94 20.08 60.08
CA SER A 298 -13.42 18.70 60.18
C SER A 298 -14.58 18.67 61.18
N VAL A 299 -15.65 17.95 60.89
CA VAL A 299 -16.49 17.31 61.91
C VAL A 299 -16.91 15.93 61.38
N ALA A 300 -16.73 14.94 62.24
CA ALA A 300 -17.09 13.54 62.07
C ALA A 300 -18.57 13.30 62.41
N GLU A 301 -19.17 12.32 61.73
CA GLU A 301 -19.81 11.14 62.35
C GLU A 301 -19.81 10.00 61.33
#